data_AF-A0A7J7Y7R6-F1
#
_entry.id   AF-A0A7J7Y7R6-F1
#
_cell.length_a   1.000
_cell.length_b   1.000
_cell.length_c   1.000
_cell.angle_alpha   90.00
_cell.angle_beta   90.00
_cell.angle_gamma   90.00
#
_symmetry.space_group_name_H-M   'P 1'
#
loop_
_entity.id
_entity.type
_entity.pdbx_description
1 polymer ?
#
loop_
_entity_poly.entity_id
_entity_poly.type
_entity_poly.pdbx_seq_one_letter_code
_entity_poly.pdbx_strand_id
1 'polypeptide(L)'
;MNDSRPQSLFFITLPDLQKLCAVKIILHNGVADSEIRSTQMKMCRQLLFLHQDILVAPVTGIFSQIWVVMAIPFYKAGKLNIDIEKYGAKVEAPRRVIPVILQNCLSYSLMARLAPAWNKTGHLLVEGREFLSQMGKQNAVALDINVTETQVCLSIEVYTIRLPQPELQEFDISQNIIKDFDTHKNAVIEGHSILSNWCYVLPSMKMGQILSILHTIPPGCPFQSYKDFQMQWDDLYGYKLPEDDGNIKTYCNIYFKMIGERIFTYPLHTTLNGCSLPTL
;
A
#
# COMPACT_ATOMS: atom_id res chain seq x y z
N MET A 1 18.52 -27.95 -5.26
CA MET A 1 18.45 -28.19 -3.81
C MET A 1 17.32 -27.34 -3.27
N ASN A 2 16.22 -27.96 -2.82
CA ASN A 2 15.14 -27.26 -2.12
C ASN A 2 15.59 -27.05 -0.68
N ASP A 3 16.28 -25.95 -0.41
CA ASP A 3 16.41 -25.46 0.96
C ASP A 3 15.02 -24.97 1.35
N SER A 4 14.28 -25.78 2.12
CA SER A 4 13.03 -25.34 2.74
C SER A 4 13.36 -24.14 3.61
N ARG A 5 12.90 -22.95 3.20
CA ARG A 5 13.08 -21.71 3.95
C ARG A 5 12.48 -21.87 5.35
N PRO A 6 13.07 -21.25 6.40
CA PRO A 6 12.56 -21.38 7.75
C PRO A 6 11.14 -20.79 7.84
N GLN A 7 10.17 -21.67 8.08
CA GLN A 7 8.75 -21.35 8.26
C GLN A 7 8.35 -21.69 9.69
N SER A 8 7.64 -20.78 10.35
CA SER A 8 7.07 -20.98 11.67
C SER A 8 5.55 -20.83 11.62
N LEU A 9 4.84 -21.76 12.25
CA LEU A 9 3.39 -21.74 12.37
C LEU A 9 2.99 -21.36 13.79
N PHE A 10 2.07 -20.41 13.91
CA PHE A 10 1.51 -19.98 15.19
C PHE A 10 -0.01 -20.17 15.17
N PHE A 11 -0.55 -20.75 16.23
CA PHE A 11 -1.97 -21.00 16.39
C PHE A 11 -2.52 -20.14 17.53
N ILE A 12 -3.57 -19.38 17.24
CA ILE A 12 -4.23 -18.48 18.19
C ILE A 12 -5.69 -18.92 18.31
N THR A 13 -6.17 -19.06 19.54
CA THR A 13 -7.59 -19.35 19.82
C THR A 13 -8.46 -18.19 19.39
N LEU A 14 -9.56 -18.48 18.69
CA LEU A 14 -10.49 -17.42 18.27
C LEU A 14 -11.29 -16.86 19.44
N PRO A 15 -11.60 -15.55 19.42
CA PRO A 15 -12.63 -15.02 20.29
C PRO A 15 -13.98 -15.63 19.94
N ASP A 16 -14.90 -15.68 20.91
CA ASP A 16 -16.26 -16.12 20.68
C ASP A 16 -16.95 -15.23 19.63
N LEU A 17 -17.13 -15.77 18.42
CA LEU A 17 -17.72 -15.06 17.29
C LEU A 17 -19.17 -14.64 17.55
N GLN A 18 -19.87 -15.26 18.50
CA GLN A 18 -21.23 -14.86 18.90
C GLN A 18 -21.25 -13.55 19.69
N LYS A 19 -20.11 -13.14 20.27
CA LYS A 19 -19.95 -11.86 20.96
C LYS A 19 -19.50 -10.73 20.03
N LEU A 20 -19.24 -11.05 18.76
CA LEU A 20 -18.82 -10.10 17.74
C LEU A 20 -19.94 -9.87 16.72
N CYS A 21 -19.90 -8.71 16.06
CA CYS A 21 -20.72 -8.43 14.90
C CYS A 21 -19.87 -7.84 13.77
N ALA A 22 -20.26 -8.12 12.53
CA ALA A 22 -19.73 -7.49 11.34
C ALA A 22 -20.74 -6.48 10.81
N VAL A 23 -20.30 -5.26 10.52
CA VAL A 23 -21.10 -4.26 9.80
C VAL A 23 -20.39 -3.90 8.50
N LYS A 24 -21.19 -3.48 7.53
CA LYS A 24 -20.68 -2.96 6.27
C LYS A 24 -20.89 -1.46 6.22
N ILE A 25 -19.85 -0.72 5.90
CA ILE A 25 -19.92 0.71 5.61
C ILE A 25 -20.00 0.88 4.09
N ILE A 26 -20.94 1.68 3.62
CA ILE A 26 -21.13 2.07 2.23
C ILE A 26 -20.66 3.50 2.04
N LEU A 27 -19.66 3.69 1.19
CA LEU A 27 -19.15 4.99 0.78
C LEU A 27 -20.03 5.56 -0.33
N HIS A 28 -20.27 6.87 -0.29
CA HIS A 28 -21.02 7.55 -1.34
C HIS A 28 -20.25 7.55 -2.67
N ASN A 29 -20.92 7.19 -3.77
CA ASN A 29 -20.30 6.95 -5.07
C ASN A 29 -20.39 8.19 -6.00
N GLY A 30 -19.79 9.31 -5.58
CA GLY A 30 -19.83 10.58 -6.31
C GLY A 30 -18.62 10.86 -7.22
N VAL A 31 -17.65 9.95 -7.28
CA VAL A 31 -16.32 10.17 -7.88
C VAL A 31 -15.86 8.93 -8.65
N ALA A 32 -14.84 9.08 -9.49
CA ALA A 32 -14.31 7.99 -10.32
C ALA A 32 -13.77 6.81 -9.47
N ASP A 33 -13.82 5.58 -10.01
CA ASP A 33 -13.45 4.34 -9.29
C ASP A 33 -12.02 4.33 -8.68
N SER A 34 -11.07 5.02 -9.29
CA SER A 34 -9.72 5.15 -8.73
C SER A 34 -9.67 6.01 -7.47
N GLU A 35 -10.53 7.02 -7.39
CA GLU A 35 -10.62 7.94 -6.26
C GLU A 35 -11.39 7.28 -5.12
N ILE A 36 -12.48 6.57 -5.42
CA ILE A 36 -13.25 5.85 -4.40
C ILE A 36 -12.40 4.76 -3.72
N ARG A 37 -11.53 4.07 -4.45
CA ARG A 37 -10.59 3.10 -3.87
C ARG A 37 -9.59 3.75 -2.92
N SER A 38 -9.08 4.93 -3.28
CA SER A 38 -8.16 5.67 -2.41
C SER A 38 -8.88 6.11 -1.13
N THR A 39 -10.09 6.68 -1.27
CA THR A 39 -10.95 7.05 -0.14
C THR A 39 -11.26 5.86 0.77
N GLN A 40 -11.59 4.71 0.20
CA GLN A 40 -11.85 3.46 0.93
C GLN A 40 -10.65 3.05 1.79
N MET A 41 -9.45 3.03 1.19
CA MET A 41 -8.21 2.67 1.89
C MET A 41 -7.87 3.65 3.01
N LYS A 42 -8.00 4.96 2.75
CA LYS A 42 -7.78 6.01 3.77
C LYS A 42 -8.74 5.85 4.94
N MET A 43 -10.03 5.65 4.66
CA MET A 43 -11.04 5.47 5.69
C MET A 43 -10.77 4.22 6.53
N CYS A 44 -10.37 3.11 5.91
CA CYS A 44 -9.98 1.91 6.64
C CYS A 44 -8.84 2.20 7.63
N ARG A 45 -7.75 2.85 7.19
CA ARG A 45 -6.64 3.21 8.09
C ARG A 45 -7.09 4.16 9.20
N GLN A 46 -7.83 5.22 8.87
CA GLN A 46 -8.31 6.19 9.86
C GLN A 46 -9.18 5.55 10.94
N LEU A 47 -10.12 4.69 10.55
CA LEU A 47 -11.00 3.99 11.50
C LEU A 47 -10.19 3.09 12.45
N LEU A 48 -9.17 2.39 11.95
CA LEU A 48 -8.30 1.55 12.78
C LEU A 48 -7.52 2.32 13.84
N PHE A 49 -7.05 3.53 13.51
CA PHE A 49 -6.31 4.36 14.47
C PHE A 49 -7.22 5.13 15.42
N LEU A 50 -8.44 5.44 14.98
CA LEU A 50 -9.44 6.07 15.82
C LEU A 50 -10.00 5.10 16.87
N HIS A 51 -10.19 3.83 16.49
CA HIS A 51 -10.80 2.81 17.33
C HIS A 51 -9.90 1.57 17.44
N GLN A 52 -9.23 1.39 18.58
CA GLN A 52 -8.33 0.23 18.78
C GLN A 52 -9.07 -1.11 18.87
N ASP A 53 -10.36 -1.09 19.22
CA ASP A 53 -11.19 -2.27 19.48
C ASP A 53 -11.89 -2.83 18.23
N ILE A 54 -11.59 -2.30 17.04
CA ILE A 54 -12.17 -2.77 15.78
C ILE A 54 -11.11 -3.37 14.85
N LEU A 55 -11.58 -4.30 14.01
CA LEU A 55 -10.88 -4.75 12.82
C LEU A 55 -11.64 -4.23 11.60
N VAL A 56 -10.92 -3.81 10.57
CA VAL A 56 -11.54 -3.35 9.32
C VAL A 56 -10.85 -3.99 8.11
N ALA A 57 -11.55 -4.02 6.98
CA ALA A 57 -10.93 -4.26 5.69
C ALA A 57 -11.77 -3.66 4.55
N PRO A 58 -11.14 -3.20 3.46
CA PRO A 58 -11.87 -2.94 2.22
C PRO A 58 -12.50 -4.24 1.71
N VAL A 59 -13.72 -4.17 1.18
CA VAL A 59 -14.36 -5.35 0.55
C VAL A 59 -13.68 -5.66 -0.77
N THR A 60 -13.19 -6.88 -0.92
CA THR A 60 -12.51 -7.33 -2.14
C THR A 60 -13.42 -7.17 -3.36
N GLY A 61 -12.94 -6.46 -4.38
CA GLY A 61 -13.66 -6.22 -5.63
C GLY A 61 -14.78 -5.17 -5.55
N ILE A 62 -15.06 -4.59 -4.38
CA ILE A 62 -16.08 -3.55 -4.23
C ILE A 62 -15.49 -2.33 -3.55
N PHE A 63 -15.12 -1.32 -4.35
CA PHE A 63 -14.37 -0.14 -3.87
C PHE A 63 -15.18 0.84 -3.03
N SER A 64 -16.50 0.69 -2.98
CA SER A 64 -17.39 1.53 -2.16
C SER A 64 -17.76 0.91 -0.82
N GLN A 65 -17.20 -0.24 -0.43
CA GLN A 65 -17.64 -0.97 0.76
C GLN A 65 -16.50 -1.34 1.71
N ILE A 66 -16.71 -1.18 3.01
CA ILE A 66 -15.73 -1.54 4.05
C ILE A 66 -16.40 -2.50 5.03
N TRP A 67 -15.72 -3.59 5.37
CA TRP A 67 -16.09 -4.44 6.50
C TRP A 67 -15.50 -3.88 7.79
N VAL A 68 -16.29 -3.92 8.85
CA VAL A 68 -15.83 -3.67 10.22
C VAL A 68 -16.31 -4.79 11.12
N VAL A 69 -15.39 -5.42 11.85
CA VAL A 69 -15.67 -6.40 12.90
C VAL A 69 -15.38 -5.77 14.24
N MET A 70 -16.32 -5.89 15.17
CA MET A 70 -16.22 -5.31 16.51
C MET A 70 -17.01 -6.14 17.53
N ALA A 71 -16.79 -5.89 18.81
CA ALA A 71 -17.61 -6.45 19.87
C ALA A 71 -19.03 -5.85 19.86
N ILE A 72 -20.05 -6.67 20.14
CA ILE A 72 -21.45 -6.21 20.20
C ILE A 72 -21.66 -5.03 21.17
N PRO A 73 -21.04 -4.97 22.36
CA PRO A 73 -21.14 -3.80 23.24
C PRO A 73 -20.60 -2.51 22.60
N PHE A 74 -19.51 -2.58 21.82
CA PHE A 74 -18.96 -1.44 21.10
C PHE A 74 -19.94 -0.93 20.05
N TYR A 75 -20.54 -1.84 19.26
CA TYR A 75 -21.55 -1.49 18.27
C TYR A 75 -22.75 -0.77 18.92
N LYS A 76 -23.27 -1.30 20.03
CA LYS A 76 -24.41 -0.73 20.76
C LYS A 76 -24.13 0.66 21.35
N ALA A 77 -22.86 0.99 21.60
CA ALA A 77 -22.47 2.32 22.07
C ALA A 77 -22.58 3.41 20.98
N GLY A 78 -22.76 3.05 19.70
CA GLY A 78 -23.04 3.98 18.61
C GLY A 78 -21.86 4.86 18.16
N LYS A 79 -20.67 4.72 18.77
CA LYS A 79 -19.48 5.54 18.47
C LYS A 79 -19.10 5.50 16.99
N LEU A 80 -19.14 4.31 16.38
CA LEU A 80 -18.81 4.15 14.96
C LEU A 80 -19.76 4.98 14.07
N ASN A 81 -21.07 4.91 14.30
CA ASN A 81 -22.05 5.57 13.44
C ASN A 81 -21.83 7.08 13.41
N ILE A 82 -21.57 7.70 14.56
CA ILE A 82 -21.28 9.13 14.69
C ILE A 82 -20.08 9.54 13.83
N ASP A 83 -19.03 8.71 13.80
CA ASP A 83 -17.84 9.02 13.01
C ASP A 83 -18.08 8.80 11.51
N ILE A 84 -18.78 7.72 11.13
CA ILE A 84 -19.08 7.41 9.72
C ILE A 84 -20.01 8.46 9.09
N GLU A 85 -20.97 8.99 9.83
CA GLU A 85 -21.88 10.04 9.35
C GLU A 85 -21.14 11.32 8.96
N LYS A 86 -20.05 11.69 9.65
CA LYS A 86 -19.21 12.84 9.30
C LYS A 86 -18.59 12.73 7.89
N TYR A 87 -18.41 11.50 7.40
CA TYR A 87 -17.87 11.22 6.07
C TYR A 87 -18.96 11.01 5.01
N GLY A 88 -20.24 11.23 5.34
CA GLY A 88 -21.36 11.01 4.43
C GLY A 88 -21.53 9.54 4.00
N ALA A 89 -20.96 8.61 4.77
CA ALA A 89 -21.07 7.18 4.54
C ALA A 89 -22.21 6.57 5.37
N LYS A 90 -22.67 5.38 4.99
CA LYS A 90 -23.79 4.68 5.64
C LYS A 90 -23.35 3.36 6.25
N VAL A 91 -23.76 3.08 7.47
CA VAL A 91 -23.57 1.78 8.12
C VAL A 91 -24.79 0.88 7.85
N GLU A 92 -24.57 -0.32 7.34
CA GLU A 92 -25.60 -1.35 7.20
C GLU A 92 -25.91 -2.06 8.52
N ALA A 93 -27.03 -2.78 8.56
CA ALA A 93 -27.40 -3.61 9.69
C ALA A 93 -26.30 -4.63 10.05
N PRO A 94 -26.09 -4.92 11.35
CA PRO A 94 -25.08 -5.85 11.81
C PRO A 94 -25.42 -7.27 11.37
N ARG A 95 -24.37 -8.03 11.08
CA ARG A 95 -24.42 -9.42 10.62
C ARG A 95 -23.53 -10.28 11.50
N ARG A 96 -23.79 -11.59 11.49
CA ARG A 96 -22.93 -12.58 12.15
C ARG A 96 -21.54 -12.56 11.50
N VAL A 97 -20.50 -12.62 12.34
CA VAL A 97 -19.12 -12.77 11.87
C VAL A 97 -18.92 -14.19 11.36
N ILE A 98 -18.43 -14.30 10.12
CA ILE A 98 -18.00 -15.57 9.51
C ILE A 98 -16.48 -15.56 9.29
N PRO A 99 -15.81 -16.73 9.24
CA PRO A 99 -14.34 -16.81 9.17
C PRO A 99 -13.71 -15.97 8.06
N VAL A 100 -14.30 -15.94 6.86
CA VAL A 100 -13.78 -15.14 5.73
C VAL A 100 -13.80 -13.63 5.98
N ILE A 101 -14.84 -13.11 6.65
CA ILE A 101 -14.91 -11.68 6.99
C ILE A 101 -13.84 -11.37 8.04
N LEU A 102 -13.72 -12.24 9.05
CA LEU A 102 -12.73 -12.07 10.11
C LEU A 102 -11.31 -12.15 9.58
N GLN A 103 -11.00 -13.11 8.71
CA GLN A 103 -9.70 -13.24 8.07
C GLN A 103 -9.33 -11.97 7.31
N ASN A 104 -10.21 -11.47 6.45
CA ASN A 104 -9.94 -10.27 5.66
C ASN A 104 -9.69 -9.06 6.56
N CYS A 105 -10.54 -8.86 7.58
CA CYS A 105 -10.40 -7.75 8.53
C CYS A 105 -9.13 -7.88 9.37
N LEU A 106 -8.82 -9.08 9.86
CA LEU A 106 -7.63 -9.35 10.65
C LEU A 106 -6.36 -9.12 9.83
N SER A 107 -6.28 -9.67 8.61
CA SER A 107 -5.14 -9.50 7.72
C SER A 107 -4.87 -8.04 7.39
N TYR A 108 -5.89 -7.30 6.97
CA TYR A 108 -5.73 -5.88 6.66
C TYR A 108 -5.34 -5.08 7.91
N SER A 109 -6.06 -5.28 9.02
CA SER A 109 -5.84 -4.52 10.26
C SER A 109 -4.45 -4.76 10.84
N LEU A 110 -3.99 -6.00 10.81
CA LEU A 110 -2.64 -6.35 11.27
C LEU A 110 -1.58 -5.67 10.40
N MET A 111 -1.68 -5.79 9.08
CA MET A 111 -0.74 -5.13 8.16
C MET A 111 -0.72 -3.60 8.36
N ALA A 112 -1.89 -2.98 8.50
CA ALA A 112 -2.02 -1.54 8.69
C ALA A 112 -1.44 -1.05 10.03
N ARG A 113 -1.54 -1.86 11.10
CA ARG A 113 -0.99 -1.56 12.44
C ARG A 113 0.51 -1.82 12.53
N LEU A 114 1.02 -2.76 11.72
CA LEU A 114 2.45 -3.06 11.66
C LEU A 114 3.25 -1.95 10.96
N ALA A 115 2.66 -1.25 10.00
CA ALA A 115 3.29 -0.10 9.37
C ALA A 115 3.39 1.10 10.35
N PRO A 116 4.53 1.82 10.42
CA PRO A 116 5.67 1.75 9.50
C PRO A 116 6.80 0.81 9.95
N ALA A 117 6.65 0.05 11.03
CA ALA A 117 7.70 -0.84 11.50
C ALA A 117 7.91 -2.05 10.57
N TRP A 118 6.83 -2.52 9.95
CA TRP A 118 6.87 -3.52 8.87
C TRP A 118 5.98 -3.07 7.71
N ASN A 119 6.56 -2.97 6.51
CA ASN A 119 5.93 -2.32 5.36
C ASN A 119 5.66 -3.33 4.26
N LYS A 120 4.43 -3.34 3.75
CA LYS A 120 4.02 -4.26 2.70
C LYS A 120 4.74 -3.97 1.38
N THR A 121 5.55 -4.89 0.87
CA THR A 121 6.18 -4.83 -0.45
C THR A 121 5.84 -6.10 -1.23
N GLY A 122 4.80 -6.01 -2.07
CA GLY A 122 4.22 -7.16 -2.75
C GLY A 122 3.53 -8.11 -1.75
N HIS A 123 4.05 -9.33 -1.65
CA HIS A 123 3.61 -10.35 -0.69
C HIS A 123 4.44 -10.34 0.61
N LEU A 124 5.53 -9.59 0.66
CA LEU A 124 6.40 -9.49 1.83
C LEU A 124 6.04 -8.30 2.72
N LEU A 125 6.45 -8.37 3.97
CA LEU A 125 6.55 -7.27 4.92
C LEU A 125 8.04 -7.00 5.18
N VAL A 126 8.52 -5.80 4.85
CA VAL A 126 9.92 -5.39 4.99
C VAL A 126 10.08 -4.59 6.28
N GLU A 127 11.08 -4.95 7.08
CA GLU A 127 11.35 -4.32 8.36
C GLU A 127 11.91 -2.89 8.19
N GLY A 128 11.42 -1.98 9.03
CA GLY A 128 12.01 -0.66 9.24
C GLY A 128 11.20 0.48 8.64
N ARG A 129 11.11 1.57 9.40
CA ARG A 129 10.42 2.81 8.98
C ARG A 129 11.02 3.40 7.70
N GLU A 130 12.34 3.37 7.59
CA GLU A 130 13.12 3.98 6.51
C GLU A 130 13.57 2.96 5.45
N PHE A 131 12.85 1.85 5.29
CA PHE A 131 13.24 0.72 4.43
C PHE A 131 13.50 1.11 2.95
N LEU A 132 12.87 2.18 2.46
CA LEU A 132 13.07 2.74 1.12
C LEU A 132 14.44 3.40 0.93
N SER A 133 15.09 3.80 2.02
CA SER A 133 16.39 4.48 2.02
C SER A 133 17.56 3.51 2.25
N GLN A 134 17.28 2.22 2.48
CA GLN A 134 18.27 1.21 2.86
C GLN A 134 18.80 0.46 1.63
N MET A 135 20.07 0.70 1.28
CA MET A 135 20.77 0.03 0.15
C MET A 135 21.25 -1.41 0.46
N GLY A 136 21.15 -1.82 1.72
CA GLY A 136 21.72 -3.08 2.22
C GLY A 136 20.77 -4.28 2.16
N LYS A 137 21.22 -5.38 2.79
CA LYS A 137 20.34 -6.52 3.11
C LYS A 137 19.33 -6.06 4.15
N GLN A 138 18.05 -6.38 3.93
CA GLN A 138 16.95 -6.04 4.82
C GLN A 138 16.20 -7.31 5.22
N ASN A 139 15.70 -7.33 6.45
CA ASN A 139 14.84 -8.41 6.92
C ASN A 139 13.45 -8.23 6.31
N ALA A 140 12.88 -9.33 5.85
CA ALA A 140 11.50 -9.36 5.39
C ALA A 140 10.83 -10.65 5.86
N VAL A 141 9.50 -10.63 5.93
CA VAL A 141 8.72 -11.83 6.21
C VAL A 141 7.57 -11.96 5.22
N ALA A 142 7.26 -13.19 4.80
CA ALA A 142 5.96 -13.49 4.22
C ALA A 142 5.03 -13.90 5.37
N LEU A 143 3.85 -13.27 5.44
CA LEU A 143 2.84 -13.54 6.47
C LEU A 143 1.55 -13.98 5.81
N ASP A 144 1.17 -15.24 6.06
CA ASP A 144 -0.13 -15.78 5.67
C ASP A 144 -1.00 -16.00 6.91
N ILE A 145 -2.27 -15.60 6.81
CA ILE A 145 -3.24 -15.68 7.89
C ILE A 145 -4.43 -16.49 7.40
N ASN A 146 -4.70 -17.59 8.08
CA ASN A 146 -5.85 -18.43 7.83
C ASN A 146 -6.75 -18.47 9.07
N VAL A 147 -8.05 -18.24 8.88
CA VAL A 147 -9.04 -18.25 9.96
C VAL A 147 -10.05 -19.36 9.70
N THR A 148 -10.19 -20.23 10.71
CA THR A 148 -11.19 -21.29 10.73
C THR A 148 -12.34 -20.90 11.67
N GLU A 149 -13.23 -21.83 12.01
CA GLU A 149 -14.26 -21.55 13.03
C GLU A 149 -13.71 -21.55 14.46
N THR A 150 -12.56 -22.18 14.70
CA THR A 150 -12.03 -22.43 16.06
C THR A 150 -10.67 -21.75 16.32
N GLN A 151 -9.87 -21.52 15.29
CA GLN A 151 -8.52 -20.98 15.42
C GLN A 151 -8.11 -20.07 14.27
N VAL A 152 -7.14 -19.20 14.56
CA VAL A 152 -6.33 -18.46 13.59
C VAL A 152 -4.97 -19.14 13.48
N CYS A 153 -4.53 -19.41 12.26
CA CYS A 153 -3.19 -19.88 11.94
C CYS A 153 -2.41 -18.76 11.26
N LEU A 154 -1.24 -18.42 11.80
CA LEU A 154 -0.27 -17.53 11.18
C LEU A 154 0.89 -18.37 10.66
N SER A 155 1.18 -18.25 9.38
CA SER A 155 2.41 -18.80 8.77
C SER A 155 3.35 -17.65 8.51
N ILE A 156 4.56 -17.75 9.07
CA ILE A 156 5.61 -16.74 8.92
C ILE A 156 6.83 -17.39 8.32
N GLU A 157 7.24 -16.90 7.16
CA GLU A 157 8.49 -17.27 6.51
C GLU A 157 9.45 -16.09 6.53
N VAL A 158 10.73 -16.35 6.82
CA VAL A 158 11.75 -15.29 6.94
C VAL A 158 12.57 -15.17 5.65
N TYR A 159 12.81 -13.93 5.26
CA TYR A 159 13.50 -13.54 4.05
C TYR A 159 14.61 -12.53 4.38
N THR A 160 15.67 -12.56 3.58
CA THR A 160 16.64 -11.47 3.49
C THR A 160 16.62 -10.94 2.08
N ILE A 161 16.13 -9.72 1.90
CA ILE A 161 15.97 -9.10 0.59
C ILE A 161 16.94 -7.93 0.42
N ARG A 162 17.03 -7.43 -0.81
CA ARG A 162 17.60 -6.12 -1.13
C ARG A 162 16.58 -5.36 -1.95
N LEU A 163 16.31 -4.12 -1.58
CA LEU A 163 15.51 -3.21 -2.39
C LEU A 163 16.49 -2.18 -2.96
N PRO A 164 17.00 -2.40 -4.19
CA PRO A 164 17.91 -1.44 -4.79
C PRO A 164 17.17 -0.12 -4.99
N GLN A 165 17.82 1.01 -4.67
CA GLN A 165 17.29 2.29 -5.08
C GLN A 165 17.42 2.40 -6.59
N PRO A 166 16.34 2.77 -7.31
CA PRO A 166 16.39 2.91 -8.75
C PRO A 166 17.31 4.07 -9.13
N GLU A 167 18.38 3.76 -9.87
CA GLU A 167 19.24 4.75 -10.52
C GLU A 167 18.84 4.93 -11.98
N LEU A 168 18.97 6.15 -12.52
CA LEU A 168 18.61 6.45 -13.91
C LEU A 168 19.35 5.56 -14.92
N GLN A 169 20.56 5.15 -14.55
CA GLN A 169 21.46 4.34 -15.37
C GLN A 169 20.92 2.93 -15.57
N GLU A 170 20.13 2.40 -14.63
CA GLU A 170 19.56 1.07 -14.74
C GLU A 170 18.42 0.98 -15.78
N PHE A 171 17.86 2.13 -16.20
CA PHE A 171 16.82 2.19 -17.22
C PHE A 171 17.40 2.27 -18.65
N ASP A 172 18.70 1.98 -18.81
CA ASP A 172 19.44 2.01 -20.07
C ASP A 172 19.36 3.36 -20.80
N ILE A 173 19.38 4.46 -20.02
CA ILE A 173 19.39 5.83 -20.52
C ILE A 173 20.83 6.26 -20.83
N SER A 174 21.04 6.93 -21.97
CA SER A 174 22.36 7.46 -22.34
C SER A 174 22.91 8.43 -21.28
N GLN A 175 24.19 8.29 -20.94
CA GLN A 175 24.89 9.15 -19.97
C GLN A 175 24.82 10.64 -20.32
N ASN A 176 24.75 11.00 -21.61
CA ASN A 176 24.63 12.39 -22.01
C ASN A 176 23.25 12.97 -21.65
N ILE A 177 22.19 12.16 -21.74
CA ILE A 177 20.82 12.53 -21.38
C ILE A 177 20.70 12.65 -19.87
N ILE A 178 21.29 11.72 -19.11
CA ILE A 178 21.32 11.79 -17.64
C ILE A 178 22.03 13.07 -17.17
N LYS A 179 23.20 13.38 -17.74
CA LYS A 179 23.93 14.62 -17.42
C LYS A 179 23.11 15.86 -17.71
N ASP A 180 22.46 15.91 -18.88
CA ASP A 180 21.60 17.03 -19.23
C ASP A 180 20.42 17.18 -18.25
N PHE A 181 19.79 16.06 -17.88
CA PHE A 181 18.71 16.00 -16.90
C PHE A 181 19.14 16.55 -15.54
N ASP A 182 20.25 16.06 -14.98
CA ASP A 182 20.76 16.48 -13.67
C ASP A 182 21.14 17.97 -13.63
N THR A 183 21.54 18.56 -14.76
CA THR A 183 21.91 19.98 -14.83
C THR A 183 20.73 20.94 -14.97
N HIS A 184 19.59 20.48 -15.48
CA HIS A 184 18.45 21.34 -15.81
C HIS A 184 17.22 20.99 -14.97
N LYS A 185 16.81 21.90 -14.09
CA LYS A 185 15.67 21.72 -13.17
C LYS A 185 14.34 21.34 -13.84
N ASN A 186 14.15 21.70 -15.11
CA ASN A 186 12.92 21.43 -15.86
C ASN A 186 13.12 20.39 -16.97
N ALA A 187 14.26 19.68 -16.99
CA ALA A 187 14.48 18.64 -17.97
C ALA A 187 13.51 17.47 -17.78
N VAL A 188 13.22 16.80 -18.89
CA VAL A 188 12.37 15.63 -18.97
C VAL A 188 13.09 14.60 -19.81
N ILE A 189 13.23 13.38 -19.27
CA ILE A 189 13.67 12.23 -20.05
C ILE A 189 12.42 11.61 -20.66
N GLU A 190 12.31 11.72 -21.98
CA GLU A 190 11.19 11.19 -22.74
C GLU A 190 11.28 9.67 -22.88
N GLY A 191 10.13 8.99 -22.97
CA GLY A 191 10.05 7.52 -22.96
C GLY A 191 10.84 6.81 -24.05
N HIS A 192 11.07 7.46 -25.21
CA HIS A 192 11.89 6.89 -26.29
C HIS A 192 13.39 6.82 -25.94
N SER A 193 13.81 7.59 -24.92
CA SER A 193 15.19 7.59 -24.39
C SER A 193 15.38 6.59 -23.25
N ILE A 194 14.31 5.92 -22.81
CA ILE A 194 14.28 4.94 -21.72
C ILE A 194 14.14 3.55 -22.35
N LEU A 195 15.26 2.88 -22.60
CA LEU A 195 15.25 1.58 -23.31
C LEU A 195 14.69 0.46 -22.43
N SER A 196 15.01 0.48 -21.13
CA SER A 196 14.40 -0.38 -20.13
C SER A 196 13.33 0.40 -19.37
N ASN A 197 12.11 0.46 -19.92
CA ASN A 197 11.03 1.28 -19.39
C ASN A 197 10.04 0.54 -18.48
N TRP A 198 10.31 -0.71 -18.09
CA TRP A 198 9.45 -1.45 -17.18
C TRP A 198 9.89 -1.29 -15.73
N CYS A 199 8.92 -1.09 -14.83
CA CYS A 199 9.18 -0.97 -13.40
C CYS A 199 8.05 -1.58 -12.57
N TYR A 200 8.34 -1.89 -11.31
CA TYR A 200 7.37 -2.26 -10.29
C TYR A 200 7.09 -1.09 -9.36
N VAL A 201 5.82 -0.86 -9.03
CA VAL A 201 5.41 0.24 -8.14
C VAL A 201 4.91 -0.28 -6.80
N LEU A 202 5.49 0.24 -5.72
CA LEU A 202 5.13 -0.08 -4.35
C LEU A 202 3.73 0.44 -3.97
N PRO A 203 3.13 -0.04 -2.86
CA PRO A 203 3.45 -1.30 -2.17
C PRO A 203 3.02 -2.53 -2.96
N SER A 204 2.19 -2.36 -3.99
CA SER A 204 1.52 -3.47 -4.67
C SER A 204 2.43 -4.32 -5.54
N MET A 205 3.63 -3.83 -5.86
CA MET A 205 4.55 -4.43 -6.82
C MET A 205 3.87 -4.70 -8.17
N LYS A 206 3.00 -3.78 -8.59
CA LYS A 206 2.37 -3.86 -9.91
C LYS A 206 3.36 -3.36 -10.96
N MET A 207 3.48 -4.14 -12.04
CA MET A 207 4.32 -3.79 -13.16
C MET A 207 3.65 -2.68 -14.00
N GLY A 208 4.40 -1.63 -14.31
CA GLY A 208 3.99 -0.50 -15.13
C GLY A 208 5.11 -0.05 -16.06
N GLN A 209 4.75 0.74 -17.07
CA GLN A 209 5.67 1.27 -18.06
C GLN A 209 5.95 2.75 -17.76
N ILE A 210 7.23 3.12 -17.68
CA ILE A 210 7.69 4.50 -17.52
C ILE A 210 7.56 5.20 -18.88
N LEU A 211 6.78 6.28 -18.90
CA LEU A 211 6.57 7.12 -20.08
C LEU A 211 7.50 8.32 -20.10
N SER A 212 7.84 8.86 -18.93
CA SER A 212 8.83 9.93 -18.79
C SER A 212 9.35 10.03 -17.36
N ILE A 213 10.54 10.61 -17.22
CA ILE A 213 11.17 10.93 -15.94
C ILE A 213 11.36 12.45 -15.87
N LEU A 214 11.04 13.04 -14.73
CA LEU A 214 10.88 14.48 -14.57
C LEU A 214 11.30 14.96 -13.19
N HIS A 215 11.77 16.20 -13.10
CA HIS A 215 12.11 16.86 -11.84
C HIS A 215 10.96 17.67 -11.23
N THR A 216 9.94 18.01 -12.03
CA THR A 216 8.83 18.87 -11.63
C THR A 216 7.50 18.16 -11.78
N ILE A 217 6.68 18.14 -10.73
CA ILE A 217 5.35 17.51 -10.76
C ILE A 217 4.52 18.09 -11.93
N PRO A 218 3.95 17.26 -12.82
CA PRO A 218 3.26 17.74 -14.01
C PRO A 218 1.94 18.44 -13.63
N PRO A 219 1.49 19.43 -14.42
CA PRO A 219 0.31 20.25 -14.08
C PRO A 219 -1.00 19.46 -14.01
N GLY A 220 -1.08 18.27 -14.64
CA GLY A 220 -2.23 17.37 -14.54
C GLY A 220 -2.21 16.44 -13.32
N CYS A 221 -1.17 16.50 -12.48
CA CYS A 221 -1.07 15.71 -11.26
C CYS A 221 -2.01 16.28 -10.17
N PRO A 222 -2.72 15.44 -9.40
CA PRO A 222 -3.51 15.93 -8.27
C PRO A 222 -2.66 16.47 -7.11
N PHE A 223 -1.35 16.24 -7.12
CA PHE A 223 -0.42 16.66 -6.08
C PHE A 223 0.30 17.95 -6.49
N GLN A 224 0.49 18.88 -5.55
CA GLN A 224 1.15 20.16 -5.81
C GLN A 224 2.58 20.19 -5.26
N SER A 225 2.90 19.31 -4.32
CA SER A 225 4.18 19.25 -3.64
C SER A 225 4.62 17.81 -3.35
N TYR A 226 5.91 17.63 -3.07
CA TYR A 226 6.42 16.34 -2.60
C TYR A 226 5.77 15.91 -1.29
N LYS A 227 5.47 16.88 -0.40
CA LYS A 227 4.75 16.64 0.86
C LYS A 227 3.37 16.00 0.64
N ASP A 228 2.68 16.34 -0.44
CA ASP A 228 1.40 15.71 -0.77
C ASP A 228 1.56 14.22 -1.07
N PHE A 229 2.65 13.82 -1.75
CA PHE A 229 2.99 12.41 -1.93
C PHE A 229 3.28 11.75 -0.58
N GLN A 230 4.08 12.37 0.29
CA GLN A 230 4.38 11.82 1.62
C GLN A 230 3.08 11.57 2.41
N MET A 231 2.20 12.56 2.47
CA MET A 231 0.90 12.45 3.16
C MET A 231 0.03 11.35 2.53
N GLN A 232 -0.06 11.30 1.19
CA GLN A 232 -0.87 10.31 0.51
C GLN A 232 -0.37 8.87 0.78
N TRP A 233 0.94 8.65 0.72
CA TRP A 233 1.53 7.32 0.95
C TRP A 233 1.43 6.88 2.42
N ASP A 234 1.56 7.82 3.36
CA ASP A 234 1.34 7.56 4.78
C ASP A 234 -0.14 7.26 5.09
N ASP A 235 -1.07 8.04 4.52
CA ASP A 235 -2.50 7.83 4.68
C ASP A 235 -2.95 6.47 4.14
N LEU A 236 -2.48 6.09 2.96
CA LEU A 236 -2.92 4.87 2.27
C LEU A 236 -2.23 3.61 2.78
N TYR A 237 -0.92 3.69 3.04
CA TYR A 237 -0.08 2.52 3.23
C TYR A 237 0.73 2.56 4.54
N GLY A 238 0.77 3.70 5.23
CA GLY A 238 1.66 3.92 6.37
C GLY A 238 3.13 4.06 6.00
N TYR A 239 3.43 4.24 4.71
CA TYR A 239 4.78 4.39 4.21
C TYR A 239 5.35 5.75 4.60
N LYS A 240 6.55 5.76 5.18
CA LYS A 240 7.31 6.98 5.40
C LYS A 240 8.26 7.16 4.23
N LEU A 241 7.85 8.02 3.29
CA LEU A 241 8.74 8.41 2.20
C LEU A 241 9.88 9.28 2.76
N PRO A 242 11.08 9.28 2.12
CA PRO A 242 12.22 10.08 2.55
C PRO A 242 11.88 11.56 2.76
N GLU A 243 12.61 12.24 3.66
CA GLU A 243 12.37 13.65 3.94
C GLU A 243 12.69 14.55 2.72
N ASP A 244 12.04 15.71 2.68
CA ASP A 244 12.37 16.75 1.72
C ASP A 244 13.61 17.51 2.21
N ASP A 245 14.77 16.97 1.88
CA ASP A 245 16.09 17.56 2.13
C ASP A 245 16.42 18.77 1.24
N GLY A 246 15.46 19.25 0.43
CA GLY A 246 15.65 20.36 -0.50
C GLY A 246 16.41 19.97 -1.78
N ASN A 247 16.80 18.70 -1.92
CA ASN A 247 17.37 18.20 -3.16
C ASN A 247 16.29 18.08 -4.25
N ILE A 248 16.73 18.19 -5.51
CA ILE A 248 15.86 18.00 -6.66
C ILE A 248 15.27 16.59 -6.58
N LYS A 249 13.94 16.51 -6.55
CA LYS A 249 13.22 15.23 -6.53
C LYS A 249 13.03 14.72 -7.95
N THR A 250 13.08 13.41 -8.11
CA THR A 250 12.84 12.75 -9.38
C THR A 250 11.53 11.98 -9.32
N TYR A 251 10.72 12.14 -10.36
CA TYR A 251 9.43 11.51 -10.51
C TYR A 251 9.37 10.74 -11.83
N CYS A 252 8.49 9.74 -11.88
CA CYS A 252 8.20 8.96 -13.07
C CYS A 252 6.71 9.04 -13.38
N ASN A 253 6.39 9.27 -14.65
CA ASN A 253 5.04 9.06 -15.17
C ASN A 253 4.91 7.61 -15.61
N ILE A 254 3.97 6.89 -14.99
CA ILE A 254 3.81 5.46 -15.16
C ILE A 254 2.43 5.16 -15.73
N TYR A 255 2.43 4.30 -16.73
CA TYR A 255 1.25 3.74 -17.36
C TYR A 255 1.03 2.29 -16.92
N PHE A 256 -0.21 1.96 -16.55
CA PHE A 256 -0.60 0.59 -16.23
C PHE A 256 -1.65 0.10 -17.21
N LYS A 257 -1.25 -0.84 -18.09
CA LYS A 257 -2.12 -1.42 -19.13
C LYS A 257 -3.49 -1.92 -18.60
N MET A 258 -3.51 -2.47 -17.38
CA MET A 258 -4.71 -3.05 -16.77
C MET A 258 -5.61 -2.03 -16.05
N ILE A 259 -5.21 -0.76 -15.93
CA ILE A 259 -5.95 0.28 -15.17
C ILE A 259 -6.56 1.33 -16.12
N GLY A 260 -6.41 1.16 -17.43
CA GLY A 260 -6.91 2.06 -18.46
C GLY A 260 -5.87 3.09 -18.91
N GLU A 261 -6.29 4.13 -19.63
CA GLU A 261 -5.43 5.15 -20.25
C GLU A 261 -4.85 6.19 -19.26
N ARG A 262 -5.05 6.00 -17.96
CA ARG A 262 -4.61 6.96 -16.94
C ARG A 262 -3.10 6.84 -16.68
N ILE A 263 -2.44 7.98 -16.69
CA ILE A 263 -1.04 8.14 -16.29
C ILE A 263 -0.99 8.52 -14.81
N PHE A 264 -0.09 7.90 -14.07
CA PHE A 264 0.13 8.17 -12.66
C PHE A 264 1.56 8.65 -12.43
N THR A 265 1.72 9.76 -11.73
CA THR A 265 3.04 10.26 -11.33
C THR A 265 3.43 9.64 -10.00
N TYR A 266 4.64 9.11 -9.90
CA TYR A 266 5.20 8.54 -8.68
C TYR A 266 6.60 9.09 -8.41
N PRO A 267 7.00 9.29 -7.14
CA PRO A 267 8.39 9.53 -6.82
C PRO A 267 9.26 8.32 -7.19
N LEU A 268 10.45 8.57 -7.74
CA LEU A 268 11.33 7.52 -8.24
C LEU A 268 11.66 6.46 -7.18
N HIS A 269 11.92 6.83 -5.92
CA HIS A 269 12.18 5.87 -4.82
C HIS A 269 11.02 4.93 -4.49
N THR A 270 9.84 5.13 -5.05
CA THR A 270 8.69 4.21 -4.89
C THR A 270 8.57 3.20 -6.03
N THR A 271 9.51 3.25 -6.98
CA THR A 271 9.59 2.33 -8.12
C THR A 271 10.83 1.44 -7.98
N LEU A 272 10.77 0.27 -8.60
CA LEU A 272 11.89 -0.66 -8.70
C LEU A 272 12.04 -1.04 -10.17
N ASN A 273 13.26 -1.07 -10.69
CA ASN A 273 13.50 -1.45 -12.08
C ASN A 273 13.04 -2.89 -12.33
N GLY A 274 12.32 -3.12 -13.44
CA GLY A 274 11.83 -4.44 -13.83
C GLY A 274 12.94 -5.45 -14.13
N CYS A 275 14.11 -4.97 -14.57
CA CYS A 275 15.30 -5.80 -14.81
C CYS A 275 16.06 -6.17 -13.53
N SER A 276 15.93 -5.37 -12.48
CA SER A 276 16.69 -5.48 -11.24
C SER A 276 15.97 -6.27 -10.14
N LEU A 277 14.94 -7.06 -10.49
CA LEU A 277 14.15 -7.80 -9.49
C LEU A 277 15.09 -8.57 -8.56
N PRO A 278 15.05 -8.28 -7.24
CA PRO A 278 15.79 -9.08 -6.28
C PRO A 278 15.35 -10.53 -6.40
N THR A 279 16.28 -11.43 -6.10
CA THR A 279 15.96 -12.82 -5.79
C THR A 279 14.99 -12.81 -4.59
N LEU A 280 13.69 -12.74 -4.86
CA LEU A 280 12.59 -12.93 -3.91
C LEU A 280 12.35 -14.44 -3.75
#